data_AF-A0A1S2IM63-F1
#
_entry.id   AF-A0A1S2IM63-F1
#
_cell.length_a   1.000
_cell.length_b   1.000
_cell.length_c   1.000
_cell.angle_alpha   90.00
_cell.angle_beta   90.00
_cell.angle_gamma   90.00
#
_symmetry.space_group_name_H-M   'P 1'
#
loop_
_entity.id
_entity.type
_entity.pdbx_description
1 polymer ?
#
loop_
_entity_poly.entity_id
_entity_poly.type
_entity_poly.pdbx_seq_one_letter_code
_entity_poly.pdbx_strand_id
1 'polypeptide(L)'
;MGRQVFTVDDTTKLPPQGVLDALDKVIGGTALAGIRHSKVTTDGTDQTSVLLAELTALLADGGGSLLLPEGTVRLDGQIDLPFTLDSTGAPVQAPLTIIGTGAWASGRGSSIAQTPVGGTQLDLRYAGTGAAKVLTRGFGRLTIRGVTFTDLGVSSVPFFKTTNTTVDIQGNAFIGNPSKRNQQCDQDAIILGGSTTPTGGDFDTTDNGPFQGYGSIVAGNWFNRVRRVVFGQTYCNGVTVRDNTVWQACGSNLTDGACIEFNSGTTANSVFGNVITGNLIEVGAYPYGIKLDQAQDNTVAANNFYDQSGTTIAYIYAASGAAKYNHFSLGYGYIGGTWPGGVHVKEAVAGTNTIVNAAAGVSQHVGSHTFLTGMRTAAAVNRGAGAPEVIFGTATTAAGIYTGAGAPEGNITAPTGSLYLRTSGDYGTTVYVKEAGDAATTGWVPLGPYAATALTRRTSAYTMTTLDRTIVFDSAAGATVTLLDPATAPVGRPVTVKNVNATSMTVATAGTSKTIDGAATVALAQWQTCTVVSDGTNWLRV
;
A
#
# COMPACT_ATOMS: atom_id res chain seq x y z
N MET A 1 13.23 15.48 -60.82
CA MET A 1 12.82 14.26 -60.09
C MET A 1 12.83 13.10 -61.07
N GLY A 2 13.90 12.30 -61.09
CA GLY A 2 14.00 11.13 -61.97
C GLY A 2 13.37 9.92 -61.29
N ARG A 3 12.29 9.38 -61.87
CA ARG A 3 11.65 8.15 -61.40
C ARG A 3 12.50 6.95 -61.85
N GLN A 4 13.25 6.35 -60.93
CA GLN A 4 13.83 5.02 -61.16
C GLN A 4 12.74 3.97 -60.92
N VAL A 5 12.44 3.20 -61.97
CA VAL A 5 11.56 2.04 -61.91
C VAL A 5 12.48 0.81 -61.84
N PHE A 6 12.39 0.05 -60.76
CA PHE A 6 13.06 -1.25 -60.67
C PHE A 6 12.09 -2.32 -61.16
N THR A 7 12.48 -3.02 -62.22
CA THR A 7 11.79 -4.22 -62.69
C THR A 7 12.36 -5.39 -61.90
N VAL A 8 11.55 -6.00 -61.04
CA VAL A 8 11.91 -7.28 -60.41
C VAL A 8 11.68 -8.35 -61.48
N ASP A 9 12.76 -8.97 -61.92
CA ASP A 9 12.73 -10.12 -62.81
C ASP A 9 12.43 -11.37 -61.97
N ASP A 10 11.31 -12.04 -62.27
CA ASP A 10 10.82 -13.26 -61.61
C ASP A 10 11.80 -14.45 -61.64
N THR A 11 12.95 -14.34 -62.32
CA THR A 11 13.95 -15.40 -62.41
C THR A 11 15.11 -15.27 -61.42
N THR A 12 15.30 -14.12 -60.77
CA THR A 12 16.29 -13.96 -59.71
C THR A 12 15.60 -13.78 -58.36
N LYS A 13 15.54 -14.86 -57.58
CA LYS A 13 15.19 -14.79 -56.16
C LYS A 13 16.26 -13.98 -55.43
N LEU A 14 16.17 -12.66 -55.45
CA LEU A 14 16.87 -11.85 -54.47
C LEU A 14 16.39 -12.36 -53.10
N PRO A 15 17.29 -12.76 -52.18
CA PRO A 15 16.87 -13.13 -50.84
C PRO A 15 16.11 -11.94 -50.23
N PRO A 16 15.14 -12.18 -49.32
CA PRO A 16 14.35 -11.10 -48.69
C PRO A 16 15.21 -9.94 -48.16
N GLN A 17 16.42 -10.24 -47.69
CA GLN A 17 17.42 -9.26 -47.26
C GLN A 17 17.89 -8.32 -48.39
N GLY A 18 18.08 -8.82 -49.61
CA GLY A 18 18.51 -8.01 -50.75
C GLY A 18 17.45 -7.01 -51.22
N VAL A 19 16.16 -7.29 -50.97
CA VAL A 19 15.06 -6.35 -51.23
C VAL A 19 15.00 -5.27 -50.15
N LEU A 20 15.25 -5.61 -48.89
CA LEU A 20 15.33 -4.66 -47.77
C LEU A 20 16.55 -3.74 -47.90
N ASP A 21 17.71 -4.30 -48.23
CA ASP A 21 18.96 -3.55 -48.49
C ASP A 21 18.81 -2.62 -49.71
N ALA A 22 18.04 -3.05 -50.72
CA ALA A 22 17.68 -2.21 -51.86
C ALA A 22 16.68 -1.12 -51.48
N LEU A 23 15.72 -1.39 -50.61
CA LEU A 23 14.75 -0.40 -50.11
C LEU A 23 15.45 0.70 -49.29
N ASP A 24 16.37 0.33 -48.41
CA ASP A 24 17.23 1.27 -47.66
C ASP A 24 18.10 2.14 -48.58
N LYS A 25 18.58 1.57 -49.70
CA LYS A 25 19.29 2.32 -50.75
C LYS A 25 18.36 3.21 -51.58
N VAL A 26 17.12 2.80 -51.86
CA VAL A 26 16.13 3.52 -52.68
C VAL A 26 15.54 4.73 -51.94
N ILE A 27 15.46 4.68 -50.60
CA ILE A 27 15.07 5.83 -49.77
C ILE A 27 16.24 6.84 -49.61
N GLY A 28 17.42 6.54 -50.18
CA GLY A 28 18.49 7.50 -50.36
C GLY A 28 19.49 7.56 -49.20
N GLY A 29 19.80 6.45 -48.54
CA GLY A 29 20.83 6.39 -47.50
C GLY A 29 20.49 7.16 -46.22
N THR A 30 19.44 7.97 -46.24
CA THR A 30 18.64 8.30 -45.08
C THR A 30 17.68 7.14 -44.86
N ALA A 31 18.05 6.22 -43.97
CA ALA A 31 17.05 5.55 -43.15
C ALA A 31 15.97 6.58 -42.80
N LEU A 32 14.67 6.24 -42.87
CA LEU A 32 13.61 7.08 -42.29
C LEU A 32 14.14 7.58 -40.94
N ALA A 33 14.42 8.88 -40.80
CA ALA A 33 15.37 9.38 -39.81
C ALA A 33 15.10 8.74 -38.44
N GLY A 34 16.06 7.96 -37.93
CA GLY A 34 15.94 7.29 -36.63
C GLY A 34 15.17 5.95 -36.62
N ILE A 35 15.00 5.22 -37.72
CA ILE A 35 14.53 3.81 -37.72
C ILE A 35 15.48 2.93 -38.53
N ARG A 36 15.97 1.82 -37.97
CA ARG A 36 16.80 0.83 -38.65
C ARG A 36 16.24 -0.57 -38.50
N HIS A 37 16.25 -1.34 -39.57
CA HIS A 37 16.02 -2.78 -39.51
C HIS A 37 17.33 -3.47 -39.21
N SER A 38 17.34 -4.31 -38.16
CA SER A 38 18.54 -5.01 -37.75
C SER A 38 18.93 -6.09 -38.76
N LYS A 39 20.23 -6.22 -38.99
CA LYS A 39 20.88 -7.18 -39.90
C LYS A 39 21.31 -8.46 -39.21
N VAL A 40 21.03 -8.58 -37.91
CA VAL A 40 21.28 -9.83 -37.17
C VAL A 40 20.53 -10.98 -37.82
N THR A 41 21.18 -12.14 -37.92
CA THR A 41 20.56 -13.35 -38.47
C THR A 41 20.03 -14.25 -37.34
N THR A 42 19.17 -15.20 -37.71
CA THR A 42 18.60 -16.20 -36.81
C THR A 42 19.10 -17.63 -37.13
N ASP A 43 20.29 -17.71 -37.72
CA ASP A 43 20.93 -18.94 -38.19
C ASP A 43 21.67 -19.72 -37.08
N GLY A 44 21.61 -19.23 -35.84
CA GLY A 44 22.24 -19.84 -34.67
C GLY A 44 23.72 -19.46 -34.47
N THR A 45 24.29 -18.63 -35.35
CA THR A 45 25.62 -18.04 -35.15
C THR A 45 25.57 -16.88 -34.15
N ASP A 46 26.71 -16.55 -33.55
CA ASP A 46 26.79 -15.41 -32.63
C ASP A 46 26.69 -14.08 -33.40
N GLN A 47 25.67 -13.28 -33.07
CA GLN A 47 25.35 -12.01 -33.69
C GLN A 47 25.73 -10.81 -32.82
N THR A 48 26.43 -11.00 -31.69
CA THR A 48 26.75 -9.92 -30.75
C THR A 48 27.41 -8.72 -31.44
N SER A 49 28.43 -8.96 -32.26
CA SER A 49 29.16 -7.87 -32.93
C SER A 49 28.31 -7.12 -33.95
N VAL A 50 27.39 -7.82 -34.64
CA VAL A 50 26.47 -7.20 -35.61
C VAL A 50 25.51 -6.28 -34.88
N LEU A 51 24.85 -6.80 -33.83
CA LEU A 51 23.89 -6.02 -33.04
C LEU A 51 24.55 -4.79 -32.41
N LEU A 52 25.73 -4.96 -31.80
CA LEU A 52 26.43 -3.85 -31.15
C LEU A 52 26.86 -2.76 -32.13
N ALA A 53 27.28 -3.13 -33.34
CA ALA A 53 27.64 -2.17 -34.39
C ALA A 53 26.41 -1.34 -34.82
N GLU A 54 25.23 -1.96 -34.93
CA GLU A 54 23.99 -1.26 -35.29
C GLU A 54 23.52 -0.29 -34.21
N LEU A 55 23.58 -0.72 -32.95
CA LEU A 55 23.25 0.11 -31.79
C LEU A 55 24.21 1.29 -31.67
N THR A 56 25.51 1.05 -31.86
CA THR A 56 26.54 2.10 -31.87
C THR A 56 26.28 3.13 -32.96
N ALA A 57 25.95 2.68 -34.17
CA ALA A 57 25.66 3.56 -35.29
C ALA A 57 24.38 4.38 -35.08
N LEU A 58 23.33 3.81 -34.48
CA LEU A 58 22.13 4.57 -34.09
C LEU A 58 22.46 5.66 -33.07
N LEU A 59 23.25 5.33 -32.05
CA LEU A 59 23.63 6.28 -31.01
C LEU A 59 24.50 7.42 -31.57
N ALA A 60 25.39 7.11 -32.51
CA ALA A 60 26.20 8.10 -33.22
C ALA A 60 25.36 9.04 -34.10
N ASP A 61 24.25 8.55 -34.66
CA ASP A 61 23.29 9.34 -35.44
C ASP A 61 22.34 10.20 -34.59
N GLY A 62 22.52 10.22 -33.27
CA GLY A 62 21.66 10.97 -32.35
C GLY A 62 20.44 10.19 -31.85
N GLY A 63 20.43 8.86 -32.02
CA GLY A 63 19.43 7.95 -31.48
C GLY A 63 18.49 7.36 -32.53
N GLY A 64 17.41 6.73 -32.07
CA GLY A 64 16.39 6.16 -32.94
C GLY A 64 15.87 4.80 -32.48
N SER A 65 15.33 4.03 -33.41
CA SER A 65 14.69 2.74 -33.19
C SER A 65 15.41 1.64 -33.99
N LEU A 66 15.74 0.53 -33.32
CA LEU A 66 16.20 -0.69 -33.95
C LEU A 66 15.05 -1.71 -33.98
N LEU A 67 14.65 -2.14 -35.17
CA LEU A 67 13.67 -3.19 -35.38
C LEU A 67 14.38 -4.52 -35.51
N LEU A 68 14.18 -5.42 -34.54
CA LEU A 68 14.76 -6.75 -34.53
C LEU A 68 13.94 -7.72 -35.40
N PRO A 69 14.59 -8.70 -36.06
CA PRO A 69 13.89 -9.68 -36.87
C PRO A 69 13.06 -10.65 -36.01
N GLU A 70 12.13 -11.36 -36.67
CA GLU A 70 11.51 -12.55 -36.09
C GLU A 70 12.51 -13.70 -36.03
N GLY A 71 12.43 -14.49 -34.96
CA GLY A 71 13.24 -15.67 -34.70
C GLY A 71 14.26 -15.45 -33.57
N THR A 72 15.10 -16.47 -33.37
CA THR A 72 16.08 -16.49 -32.28
C THR A 72 17.43 -15.97 -32.75
N VAL A 73 17.85 -14.83 -32.21
CA VAL A 73 19.17 -14.23 -32.40
C VAL A 73 20.05 -14.64 -31.21
N ARG A 74 21.14 -15.35 -31.49
CA ARG A 74 22.10 -15.76 -30.46
C ARG A 74 23.14 -14.66 -30.23
N LEU A 75 23.42 -14.36 -28.98
CA LEU A 75 24.35 -13.32 -28.55
C LEU A 75 25.26 -13.87 -27.43
N ASP A 76 26.49 -14.21 -27.77
CA ASP A 76 27.44 -14.83 -26.82
C ASP A 76 28.24 -13.78 -26.02
N GLY A 77 28.39 -12.56 -26.54
CA GLY A 77 29.03 -11.45 -25.85
C GLY A 77 28.04 -10.47 -25.20
N GLN A 78 28.58 -9.56 -24.37
CA GLN A 78 27.80 -8.53 -23.69
C GLN A 78 27.30 -7.47 -24.68
N ILE A 79 26.05 -7.04 -24.53
CA ILE A 79 25.51 -5.86 -25.21
C ILE A 79 25.70 -4.66 -24.30
N ASP A 80 26.89 -4.06 -24.35
CA ASP A 80 27.22 -2.85 -23.60
C ASP A 80 26.94 -1.62 -24.47
N LEU A 81 25.88 -0.87 -24.16
CA LEU A 81 25.49 0.30 -24.94
C LEU A 81 26.49 1.43 -24.74
N PRO A 82 27.08 1.96 -25.82
CA PRO A 82 28.07 3.02 -25.70
C PRO A 82 27.43 4.34 -25.26
N PHE A 83 28.22 5.15 -24.57
CA PHE A 83 27.90 6.51 -24.19
C PHE A 83 29.09 7.42 -24.50
N THR A 84 28.87 8.73 -24.55
CA THR A 84 29.94 9.74 -24.64
C THR A 84 30.00 10.51 -23.32
N LEU A 85 31.09 11.24 -23.08
CA LEU A 85 31.18 12.14 -21.95
C LEU A 85 30.84 13.57 -22.40
N ASP A 86 29.97 14.25 -21.66
CA ASP A 86 29.73 15.68 -21.88
C ASP A 86 30.84 16.56 -21.29
N SER A 87 30.70 17.88 -21.37
CA SER A 87 31.70 18.83 -20.85
C SER A 87 31.91 18.77 -19.33
N THR A 88 30.98 18.15 -18.60
CA THR A 88 31.08 17.93 -17.14
C THR A 88 31.64 16.55 -16.79
N GLY A 89 31.88 15.70 -17.80
CA GLY A 89 32.29 14.31 -17.62
C GLY A 89 31.12 13.36 -17.37
N ALA A 90 29.87 13.82 -17.53
CA ALA A 90 28.69 12.99 -17.36
C ALA A 90 28.54 12.01 -18.54
N PRO A 91 28.24 10.72 -18.30
CA PRO A 91 28.00 9.77 -19.37
C PRO A 91 26.66 10.10 -20.01
N VAL A 92 26.63 10.56 -21.27
CA VAL A 92 25.40 10.89 -22.01
C VAL A 92 25.19 9.91 -23.15
N GLN A 93 23.93 9.59 -23.43
CA GLN A 93 23.54 8.62 -24.43
C GLN A 93 22.28 9.09 -25.15
N ALA A 94 22.32 9.03 -26.47
CA ALA A 94 21.18 9.39 -27.29
C ALA A 94 19.97 8.45 -27.01
N PRO A 95 18.73 8.94 -27.12
CA PRO A 95 17.55 8.11 -26.92
C PRO A 95 17.48 6.94 -27.90
N LEU A 96 17.24 5.75 -27.38
CA LEU A 96 17.21 4.51 -28.15
C LEU A 96 15.91 3.74 -27.89
N THR A 97 15.35 3.15 -28.93
CA THR A 97 14.23 2.21 -28.86
C THR A 97 14.63 0.90 -29.51
N ILE A 98 14.36 -0.23 -28.86
CA ILE A 98 14.55 -1.57 -29.43
C ILE A 98 13.17 -2.22 -29.51
N ILE A 99 12.78 -2.64 -30.71
CA ILE A 99 11.44 -3.17 -31.00
C ILE A 99 11.59 -4.57 -31.59
N GLY A 100 11.06 -5.57 -30.90
CA GLY A 100 10.85 -6.89 -31.47
C GLY A 100 9.46 -7.04 -32.10
N THR A 101 9.29 -8.11 -32.86
CA THR A 101 8.04 -8.47 -33.55
C THR A 101 6.95 -9.01 -32.62
N GLY A 102 7.29 -9.29 -31.35
CA GLY A 102 6.38 -9.81 -30.33
C GLY A 102 7.13 -10.64 -29.29
N ALA A 103 6.74 -10.47 -28.02
CA ALA A 103 7.27 -11.27 -26.92
C ALA A 103 6.39 -12.48 -26.64
N TRP A 104 7.00 -13.59 -26.25
CA TRP A 104 6.29 -14.82 -25.89
C TRP A 104 5.76 -14.74 -24.46
N ALA A 105 4.50 -15.14 -24.25
CA ALA A 105 3.91 -15.32 -22.92
C ALA A 105 2.97 -16.52 -22.94
N SER A 106 2.89 -17.27 -21.84
CA SER A 106 2.00 -18.43 -21.74
C SER A 106 1.41 -18.60 -20.35
N GLY A 107 0.09 -18.79 -20.29
CA GLY A 107 -0.63 -19.20 -19.07
C GLY A 107 -0.52 -20.71 -18.77
N ARG A 108 0.22 -21.48 -19.58
CA ARG A 108 0.44 -22.93 -19.40
C ARG A 108 1.86 -23.25 -18.93
N GLY A 109 2.61 -22.26 -18.43
CA GLY A 109 4.05 -22.37 -18.18
C GLY A 109 4.49 -23.33 -17.05
N SER A 110 3.62 -24.20 -16.54
CA SER A 110 3.92 -25.19 -15.47
C SER A 110 4.85 -26.32 -15.93
N SER A 111 4.97 -26.56 -17.23
CA SER A 111 5.74 -27.69 -17.73
C SER A 111 7.20 -27.36 -18.05
N ILE A 112 8.04 -28.32 -17.71
CA ILE A 112 9.50 -28.36 -17.81
C ILE A 112 10.13 -28.14 -19.18
N ALA A 113 9.35 -27.90 -20.23
CA ALA A 113 9.84 -27.94 -21.60
C ALA A 113 9.36 -26.77 -22.48
N GLN A 114 8.77 -25.71 -21.92
CA GLN A 114 8.34 -24.60 -22.78
C GLN A 114 9.54 -23.77 -23.22
N THR A 115 9.93 -24.01 -24.47
CA THR A 115 10.76 -23.14 -25.30
C THR A 115 9.87 -22.03 -25.86
N PRO A 116 10.29 -20.76 -25.80
CA PRO A 116 9.57 -19.67 -26.44
C PRO A 116 9.36 -19.95 -27.93
N VAL A 117 8.17 -19.62 -28.45
CA VAL A 117 7.82 -19.85 -29.86
C VAL A 117 7.42 -18.54 -30.54
N GLY A 118 7.87 -18.38 -31.79
CA GLY A 118 7.60 -17.20 -32.61
C GLY A 118 8.24 -15.91 -32.06
N GLY A 119 7.95 -14.81 -32.74
CA GLY A 119 8.34 -13.46 -32.33
C GLY A 119 9.86 -13.25 -32.32
N THR A 120 10.30 -12.13 -31.76
CA THR A 120 11.72 -11.82 -31.61
C THR A 120 12.24 -12.43 -30.32
N GLN A 121 13.31 -13.21 -30.42
CA GLN A 121 13.97 -13.82 -29.26
C GLN A 121 15.46 -13.47 -29.27
N LEU A 122 15.96 -12.94 -28.14
CA LEU A 122 17.38 -12.74 -27.92
C LEU A 122 17.87 -13.80 -26.94
N ASP A 123 18.70 -14.73 -27.42
CA ASP A 123 19.38 -15.74 -26.59
C ASP A 123 20.72 -15.16 -26.12
N LEU A 124 20.68 -14.57 -24.93
CA LEU A 124 21.77 -13.86 -24.30
C LEU A 124 22.61 -14.85 -23.49
N ARG A 125 23.75 -15.29 -24.02
CA ARG A 125 24.61 -16.32 -23.39
C ARG A 125 25.83 -15.77 -22.70
N TYR A 126 26.02 -14.45 -22.69
CA TYR A 126 27.14 -13.82 -22.00
C TYR A 126 27.27 -14.32 -20.55
N ALA A 127 28.49 -14.78 -20.23
CA ALA A 127 28.85 -15.42 -18.97
C ALA A 127 30.09 -14.80 -18.32
N GLY A 128 30.59 -13.69 -18.87
CA GLY A 128 31.79 -13.03 -18.40
C GLY A 128 31.60 -12.24 -17.11
N THR A 129 32.71 -11.67 -16.62
CA THR A 129 32.72 -10.70 -15.53
C THR A 129 32.14 -9.38 -16.03
N GLY A 130 30.97 -9.00 -15.55
CA GLY A 130 30.29 -7.77 -15.92
C GLY A 130 28.96 -7.62 -15.17
N ALA A 131 28.37 -6.43 -15.24
CA ALA A 131 27.18 -6.11 -14.46
C ALA A 131 25.90 -6.86 -14.92
N ALA A 132 25.75 -7.10 -16.23
CA ALA A 132 24.60 -7.74 -16.87
C ALA A 132 24.90 -8.10 -18.34
N LYS A 133 24.02 -8.87 -18.98
CA LYS A 133 24.13 -9.24 -20.40
C LYS A 133 23.80 -8.07 -21.34
N VAL A 134 22.83 -7.24 -20.95
CA VAL A 134 22.55 -5.93 -21.56
C VAL A 134 22.83 -4.86 -20.52
N LEU A 135 23.67 -3.89 -20.87
CA LEU A 135 24.14 -2.87 -19.94
C LEU A 135 24.06 -1.49 -20.59
N THR A 136 23.60 -0.50 -19.82
CA THR A 136 23.52 0.90 -20.26
C THR A 136 23.83 1.84 -19.11
N ARG A 137 24.78 2.75 -19.32
CA ARG A 137 25.30 3.66 -18.29
C ARG A 137 25.18 5.13 -18.66
N GLY A 138 24.66 5.47 -19.84
CA GLY A 138 24.51 6.87 -20.23
C GLY A 138 23.18 7.48 -19.78
N PHE A 139 23.22 8.74 -19.37
CA PHE A 139 22.07 9.63 -19.25
C PHE A 139 21.38 9.74 -20.59
N GLY A 140 20.15 9.26 -20.61
CA GLY A 140 19.37 9.11 -21.83
C GLY A 140 18.15 8.26 -21.55
N ARG A 141 17.43 7.91 -22.60
CA ARG A 141 16.26 7.05 -22.52
C ARG A 141 16.45 5.81 -23.36
N LEU A 142 16.19 4.64 -22.78
CA LEU A 142 16.13 3.36 -23.49
C LEU A 142 14.73 2.77 -23.37
N THR A 143 14.06 2.57 -24.50
CA THR A 143 12.78 1.88 -24.57
C THR A 143 12.96 0.50 -25.19
N ILE A 144 12.39 -0.55 -24.59
CA ILE A 144 12.44 -1.90 -25.16
C ILE A 144 11.05 -2.53 -25.14
N ARG A 145 10.60 -3.05 -26.28
CA ARG A 145 9.27 -3.66 -26.44
C ARG A 145 9.27 -4.88 -27.35
N GLY A 146 8.40 -5.84 -27.03
CA GLY A 146 8.11 -6.98 -27.91
C GLY A 146 9.29 -7.95 -28.09
N VAL A 147 10.20 -8.01 -27.12
CA VAL A 147 11.37 -8.89 -27.16
C VAL A 147 11.23 -10.01 -26.12
N THR A 148 11.55 -11.24 -26.51
CA THR A 148 11.75 -12.36 -25.58
C THR A 148 13.23 -12.53 -25.27
N PHE A 149 13.64 -12.18 -24.07
CA PHE A 149 14.98 -12.44 -23.56
C PHE A 149 15.06 -13.86 -23.00
N THR A 150 16.03 -14.63 -23.48
CA THR A 150 16.32 -15.99 -23.02
C THR A 150 17.78 -16.12 -22.66
N ASP A 151 18.11 -17.02 -21.72
CA ASP A 151 19.49 -17.43 -21.46
C ASP A 151 19.58 -18.94 -21.57
N LEU A 152 19.93 -19.44 -22.75
CA LEU A 152 20.22 -20.87 -22.94
C LEU A 152 21.64 -21.25 -22.50
N GLY A 153 22.45 -20.26 -22.08
CA GLY A 153 23.71 -20.47 -21.37
C GLY A 153 23.49 -20.74 -19.88
N VAL A 154 24.54 -21.10 -19.15
CA VAL A 154 24.44 -21.57 -17.74
C VAL A 154 24.82 -20.52 -16.69
N SER A 155 25.10 -19.28 -17.10
CA SER A 155 25.57 -18.25 -16.20
C SER A 155 24.46 -17.74 -15.27
N SER A 156 24.85 -16.97 -14.25
CA SER A 156 23.93 -16.28 -13.33
C SER A 156 23.95 -14.77 -13.57
N VAL A 157 24.56 -14.34 -14.69
CA VAL A 157 24.70 -12.92 -15.04
C VAL A 157 23.32 -12.34 -15.32
N PRO A 158 22.93 -11.20 -14.71
CA PRO A 158 21.61 -10.61 -14.91
C PRO A 158 21.30 -10.31 -16.37
N PHE A 159 20.03 -10.38 -16.78
CA PHE A 159 19.65 -10.05 -18.16
C PHE A 159 19.97 -8.59 -18.51
N PHE A 160 19.52 -7.67 -17.65
CA PHE A 160 19.59 -6.24 -17.89
C PHE A 160 20.07 -5.50 -16.64
N LYS A 161 20.96 -4.53 -16.82
CA LYS A 161 21.28 -3.55 -15.79
C LYS A 161 21.43 -2.15 -16.38
N THR A 162 21.02 -1.16 -15.59
CA THR A 162 21.37 0.24 -15.84
C THR A 162 21.80 0.94 -14.56
N THR A 163 22.63 1.98 -14.71
CA THR A 163 22.95 2.95 -13.65
C THR A 163 22.29 4.29 -13.95
N ASN A 164 22.68 4.98 -15.03
CA ASN A 164 22.20 6.35 -15.29
C ASN A 164 21.05 6.47 -16.32
N THR A 165 20.70 5.41 -17.04
CA THR A 165 19.72 5.49 -18.12
C THR A 165 18.30 5.36 -17.59
N THR A 166 17.41 6.28 -17.97
CA THR A 166 15.96 6.09 -17.74
C THR A 166 15.44 5.03 -18.71
N VAL A 167 14.83 3.98 -18.19
CA VAL A 167 14.37 2.83 -18.99
C VAL A 167 12.85 2.74 -19.04
N ASP A 168 12.38 2.28 -20.19
CA ASP A 168 10.99 1.96 -20.45
C ASP A 168 10.91 0.54 -21.02
N ILE A 169 10.83 -0.45 -20.13
CA ILE A 169 10.85 -1.88 -20.46
C ILE A 169 9.41 -2.39 -20.38
N GLN A 170 8.76 -2.52 -21.54
CA GLN A 170 7.34 -2.85 -21.61
C GLN A 170 6.99 -3.97 -22.59
N GLY A 171 6.10 -4.88 -22.19
CA GLY A 171 5.59 -5.92 -23.08
C GLY A 171 6.67 -6.87 -23.60
N ASN A 172 7.67 -7.16 -22.77
CA ASN A 172 8.74 -8.11 -23.05
C ASN A 172 8.54 -9.41 -22.27
N ALA A 173 9.36 -10.41 -22.58
CA ALA A 173 9.47 -11.61 -21.77
C ALA A 173 10.92 -11.83 -21.32
N PHE A 174 11.11 -12.29 -20.09
CA PHE A 174 12.43 -12.65 -19.55
C PHE A 174 12.39 -14.07 -19.00
N ILE A 175 13.19 -14.94 -19.60
CA ILE A 175 13.10 -16.38 -19.40
C ILE A 175 14.49 -16.93 -19.13
N GLY A 176 14.78 -17.18 -17.86
CA GLY A 176 16.06 -17.74 -17.44
C GLY A 176 16.28 -19.18 -17.93
N ASN A 177 17.47 -19.70 -17.62
CA ASN A 177 17.90 -21.00 -18.12
C ASN A 177 16.92 -22.14 -17.75
N PRO A 178 16.58 -23.06 -18.68
CA PRO A 178 15.65 -24.16 -18.43
C PRO A 178 16.04 -25.11 -17.28
N SER A 179 17.31 -25.15 -16.86
CA SER A 179 17.80 -25.95 -15.74
C SER A 179 17.66 -25.28 -14.38
N LYS A 180 17.37 -23.97 -14.31
CA LYS A 180 17.32 -23.19 -13.06
C LYS A 180 15.91 -22.71 -12.78
N ARG A 181 15.25 -23.25 -11.76
CA ARG A 181 13.82 -23.00 -11.50
C ARG A 181 13.51 -22.95 -10.03
N ASN A 182 12.41 -22.29 -9.69
CA ASN A 182 11.93 -22.19 -8.33
C ASN A 182 13.11 -21.72 -7.44
N GLN A 183 13.42 -22.45 -6.37
CA GLN A 183 14.54 -22.14 -5.46
C GLN A 183 15.95 -22.31 -6.08
N GLN A 184 16.06 -22.78 -7.33
CA GLN A 184 17.33 -22.84 -8.06
C GLN A 184 17.59 -21.60 -8.92
N CYS A 185 16.61 -20.71 -9.07
CA CYS A 185 16.79 -19.46 -9.81
C CYS A 185 17.84 -18.57 -9.14
N ASP A 186 18.89 -18.23 -9.89
CA ASP A 186 20.03 -17.44 -9.42
C ASP A 186 20.37 -16.24 -10.32
N GLN A 187 19.64 -16.03 -11.41
CA GLN A 187 19.81 -14.97 -12.38
C GLN A 187 18.73 -13.90 -12.22
N ASP A 188 19.13 -12.64 -12.01
CA ASP A 188 18.19 -11.52 -11.95
C ASP A 188 17.80 -11.04 -13.36
N ALA A 189 16.57 -10.60 -13.56
CA ALA A 189 16.11 -10.06 -14.83
C ALA A 189 16.58 -8.61 -15.01
N ILE A 190 16.12 -7.70 -14.16
CA ILE A 190 16.39 -6.27 -14.29
C ILE A 190 16.99 -5.74 -13.01
N ILE A 191 18.17 -5.11 -13.11
CA ILE A 191 18.83 -4.41 -12.00
C ILE A 191 18.87 -2.91 -12.30
N LEU A 192 18.40 -2.11 -11.33
CA LEU A 192 18.36 -0.65 -11.40
C LEU A 192 19.32 -0.06 -10.36
N GLY A 193 20.47 0.41 -10.84
CA GLY A 193 21.57 0.91 -10.03
C GLY A 193 22.49 -0.19 -9.49
N GLY A 194 23.59 0.23 -8.91
CA GLY A 194 24.50 -0.55 -8.09
C GLY A 194 24.49 -0.09 -6.64
N SER A 195 25.49 -0.55 -5.88
CA SER A 195 25.56 -0.32 -4.44
C SER A 195 26.37 0.90 -4.03
N THR A 196 27.17 1.49 -4.92
CA THR A 196 28.02 2.64 -4.56
C THR A 196 27.22 3.94 -4.46
N THR A 197 27.77 4.89 -3.71
CA THR A 197 27.41 6.30 -3.80
C THR A 197 28.44 7.02 -4.68
N PRO A 198 28.07 8.07 -5.45
CA PRO A 198 29.03 8.80 -6.25
C PRO A 198 30.03 9.53 -5.34
N THR A 199 31.30 9.50 -5.71
CA THR A 199 32.34 10.32 -5.07
C THR A 199 32.59 11.54 -5.97
N GLY A 200 31.97 12.67 -5.67
CA GLY A 200 32.29 13.96 -6.31
C GLY A 200 31.42 14.41 -7.50
N GLY A 201 30.21 13.87 -7.69
CA GLY A 201 29.24 14.32 -8.70
C GLY A 201 27.89 13.60 -8.60
N ASP A 202 26.90 13.95 -9.43
CA ASP A 202 25.56 13.33 -9.42
C ASP A 202 25.49 11.98 -10.17
N PHE A 203 26.63 11.43 -10.61
CA PHE A 203 26.70 10.25 -11.47
C PHE A 203 27.96 9.41 -11.29
N ASP A 204 27.93 8.18 -11.81
CA ASP A 204 29.06 7.26 -11.86
C ASP A 204 29.05 6.52 -13.21
N THR A 205 30.21 6.44 -13.88
CA THR A 205 30.38 5.77 -15.18
C THR A 205 30.64 4.26 -15.03
N THR A 206 30.77 3.75 -13.81
CA THR A 206 31.04 2.34 -13.54
C THR A 206 29.79 1.46 -13.54
N ASP A 207 30.01 0.14 -13.71
CA ASP A 207 28.99 -0.91 -13.61
C ASP A 207 28.27 -0.95 -12.26
N ASN A 208 28.89 -0.43 -11.20
CA ASN A 208 28.34 -0.45 -9.84
C ASN A 208 27.80 0.91 -9.38
N GLY A 209 27.80 1.90 -10.26
CA GLY A 209 27.28 3.23 -9.99
C GLY A 209 25.82 3.21 -9.49
N PRO A 210 25.42 4.19 -8.66
CA PRO A 210 24.04 4.28 -8.21
C PRO A 210 23.09 4.53 -9.36
N PHE A 211 21.79 4.37 -9.09
CA PHE A 211 20.77 4.66 -10.06
C PHE A 211 20.56 6.17 -10.24
N GLN A 212 20.54 6.65 -11.47
CA GLN A 212 20.14 8.01 -11.85
C GLN A 212 19.02 8.03 -12.91
N GLY A 213 18.59 6.86 -13.38
CA GLY A 213 17.52 6.71 -14.38
C GLY A 213 16.11 6.95 -13.85
N TYR A 214 15.89 8.02 -13.06
CA TYR A 214 14.60 8.26 -12.38
C TYR A 214 13.42 8.29 -13.35
N GLY A 215 12.24 7.91 -12.85
CA GLY A 215 11.02 7.82 -13.65
C GLY A 215 10.96 6.60 -14.58
N SER A 216 11.87 5.62 -14.39
CA SER A 216 11.87 4.39 -15.17
C SER A 216 10.60 3.56 -14.96
N ILE A 217 10.21 2.82 -15.99
CA ILE A 217 9.01 1.98 -16.02
C ILE A 217 9.38 0.55 -16.43
N VAL A 218 8.93 -0.42 -15.64
CA VAL A 218 8.95 -1.85 -15.95
C VAL A 218 7.51 -2.35 -15.92
N ALA A 219 6.88 -2.51 -17.09
CA ALA A 219 5.45 -2.80 -17.13
C ALA A 219 4.97 -3.83 -18.16
N GLY A 220 3.97 -4.63 -17.79
CA GLY A 220 3.34 -5.56 -18.74
C GLY A 220 4.28 -6.65 -19.26
N ASN A 221 5.37 -6.95 -18.55
CA ASN A 221 6.32 -7.99 -18.95
C ASN A 221 5.95 -9.35 -18.36
N TRP A 222 6.39 -10.42 -19.01
CA TRP A 222 6.21 -11.79 -18.57
C TRP A 222 7.53 -12.41 -18.12
N PHE A 223 7.58 -12.97 -16.91
CA PHE A 223 8.80 -13.50 -16.30
C PHE A 223 8.66 -14.97 -15.98
N ASN A 224 9.71 -15.73 -16.26
CA ASN A 224 9.80 -17.12 -15.87
C ASN A 224 11.25 -17.53 -15.61
N ARG A 225 11.49 -18.41 -14.62
CA ARG A 225 12.82 -18.95 -14.32
C ARG A 225 13.89 -17.89 -13.97
N VAL A 226 13.47 -16.75 -13.42
CA VAL A 226 14.38 -15.70 -12.94
C VAL A 226 14.33 -15.59 -11.42
N ARG A 227 15.43 -15.10 -10.85
CA ARG A 227 15.59 -14.87 -9.41
C ARG A 227 14.82 -13.64 -8.97
N ARG A 228 15.24 -12.46 -9.40
CA ARG A 228 14.50 -11.21 -9.20
C ARG A 228 13.97 -10.71 -10.53
N VAL A 229 12.76 -10.19 -10.49
CA VAL A 229 12.12 -9.55 -11.63
C VAL A 229 12.66 -8.14 -11.77
N VAL A 230 12.70 -7.40 -10.65
CA VAL A 230 13.33 -6.09 -10.53
C VAL A 230 14.10 -6.05 -9.22
N PHE A 231 15.35 -5.59 -9.29
CA PHE A 231 16.17 -5.26 -8.14
C PHE A 231 16.65 -3.81 -8.23
N GLY A 232 16.06 -2.91 -7.44
CA GLY A 232 16.52 -1.53 -7.36
C GLY A 232 17.40 -1.28 -6.15
N GLN A 233 18.50 -0.57 -6.37
CA GLN A 233 19.54 -0.34 -5.36
C GLN A 233 19.68 1.14 -5.02
N THR A 234 20.88 1.58 -4.63
CA THR A 234 21.18 2.96 -4.23
C THR A 234 20.61 3.96 -5.23
N TYR A 235 19.83 4.91 -4.72
CA TYR A 235 19.16 5.98 -5.45
C TYR A 235 18.07 5.51 -6.42
N CYS A 236 17.58 4.27 -6.34
CA CYS A 236 16.43 3.84 -7.14
C CYS A 236 15.13 4.54 -6.71
N ASN A 237 14.91 5.74 -7.25
CA ASN A 237 13.81 6.62 -6.88
C ASN A 237 12.78 6.77 -8.01
N GLY A 238 11.50 6.82 -7.66
CA GLY A 238 10.41 7.14 -8.58
C GLY A 238 10.23 6.13 -9.71
N VAL A 239 10.62 4.87 -9.51
CA VAL A 239 10.45 3.78 -10.49
C VAL A 239 9.06 3.17 -10.36
N THR A 240 8.45 2.85 -11.50
CA THR A 240 7.18 2.12 -11.55
C THR A 240 7.39 0.69 -12.04
N VAL A 241 6.97 -0.29 -11.23
CA VAL A 241 6.93 -1.72 -11.58
C VAL A 241 5.48 -2.18 -11.58
N ARG A 242 4.88 -2.33 -12.76
CA ARG A 242 3.43 -2.59 -12.82
C ARG A 242 2.95 -3.60 -13.84
N ASP A 243 1.82 -4.23 -13.54
CA ASP A 243 1.09 -5.09 -14.48
C ASP A 243 1.93 -6.24 -15.07
N ASN A 244 3.00 -6.65 -14.38
CA ASN A 244 3.85 -7.74 -14.82
C ASN A 244 3.26 -9.09 -14.39
N THR A 245 3.55 -10.14 -15.16
CA THR A 245 3.21 -11.52 -14.81
C THR A 245 4.48 -12.27 -14.44
N VAL A 246 4.56 -12.75 -13.21
CA VAL A 246 5.67 -13.54 -12.68
C VAL A 246 5.20 -14.96 -12.51
N TRP A 247 5.67 -15.85 -13.38
CA TRP A 247 5.14 -17.19 -13.50
C TRP A 247 5.82 -18.19 -12.57
N GLN A 248 5.19 -19.34 -12.38
CA GLN A 248 5.47 -20.29 -11.30
C GLN A 248 6.88 -20.90 -11.25
N ALA A 249 7.64 -20.85 -12.35
CA ALA A 249 9.02 -21.38 -12.34
C ALA A 249 10.06 -20.33 -11.96
N CYS A 250 9.65 -19.08 -11.75
CA CYS A 250 10.43 -18.09 -11.00
C CYS A 250 10.58 -18.53 -9.54
N GLY A 251 11.56 -17.99 -8.85
CA GLY A 251 11.80 -18.25 -7.42
C GLY A 251 13.13 -17.66 -6.98
N SER A 252 13.60 -17.99 -5.79
CA SER A 252 14.90 -17.49 -5.33
C SER A 252 15.73 -18.56 -4.67
N ASN A 253 17.01 -18.63 -5.05
CA ASN A 253 18.02 -19.41 -4.32
C ASN A 253 18.49 -18.74 -3.01
N LEU A 254 18.02 -17.53 -2.71
CA LEU A 254 18.36 -16.81 -1.50
C LEU A 254 17.32 -17.09 -0.41
N THR A 255 17.79 -17.34 0.81
CA THR A 255 16.94 -17.59 1.98
C THR A 255 16.07 -16.40 2.37
N ASP A 256 16.53 -15.18 2.06
CA ASP A 256 15.84 -13.90 2.32
C ASP A 256 15.53 -13.15 0.99
N GLY A 257 15.39 -13.91 -0.10
CA GLY A 257 15.15 -13.40 -1.44
C GLY A 257 13.70 -12.95 -1.68
N ALA A 258 13.52 -12.08 -2.68
CA ALA A 258 12.20 -11.64 -3.11
C ALA A 258 12.05 -11.60 -4.63
N CYS A 259 10.82 -11.60 -5.13
CA CYS A 259 10.54 -11.44 -6.57
C CYS A 259 10.83 -10.00 -7.03
N ILE A 260 10.31 -9.00 -6.32
CA ILE A 260 10.67 -7.59 -6.50
C ILE A 260 11.36 -7.12 -5.22
N GLU A 261 12.58 -6.60 -5.35
CA GLU A 261 13.38 -6.14 -4.21
C GLU A 261 13.87 -4.71 -4.41
N PHE A 262 13.73 -3.90 -3.38
CA PHE A 262 14.31 -2.56 -3.30
C PHE A 262 15.19 -2.48 -2.06
N ASN A 263 16.49 -2.31 -2.26
CA ASN A 263 17.50 -2.28 -1.20
C ASN A 263 18.72 -1.43 -1.56
N SER A 264 18.92 -0.30 -0.90
CA SER A 264 20.12 0.55 -1.07
C SER A 264 21.34 0.11 -0.25
N GLY A 265 21.22 -0.90 0.60
CA GLY A 265 22.29 -1.34 1.50
C GLY A 265 22.58 -0.37 2.67
N THR A 266 22.19 0.91 2.59
CA THR A 266 22.29 1.88 3.69
C THR A 266 21.10 2.87 3.74
N THR A 267 20.72 3.34 4.92
CA THR A 267 19.56 4.24 5.12
C THR A 267 19.82 5.67 4.66
N ALA A 268 21.09 6.03 4.43
CA ALA A 268 21.49 7.32 3.89
C ALA A 268 21.18 7.44 2.39
N ASN A 269 20.92 6.30 1.74
CA ASN A 269 20.79 6.19 0.31
C ASN A 269 19.33 6.01 -0.08
N SER A 270 18.82 6.95 -0.86
CA SER A 270 17.41 7.01 -1.27
C SER A 270 16.97 5.78 -2.06
N VAL A 271 15.83 5.20 -1.69
CA VAL A 271 15.04 4.26 -2.52
C VAL A 271 13.58 4.62 -2.30
N PHE A 272 13.20 5.77 -2.87
CA PHE A 272 12.01 6.52 -2.47
C PHE A 272 10.98 6.69 -3.57
N GLY A 273 9.72 6.76 -3.18
CA GLY A 273 8.63 7.14 -4.09
C GLY A 273 8.38 6.14 -5.22
N ASN A 274 8.86 4.90 -5.10
CA ASN A 274 8.62 3.88 -6.11
C ASN A 274 7.17 3.37 -6.02
N VAL A 275 6.65 2.89 -7.15
CA VAL A 275 5.29 2.35 -7.26
C VAL A 275 5.38 0.91 -7.76
N ILE A 276 4.92 -0.05 -6.95
CA ILE A 276 4.83 -1.46 -7.31
C ILE A 276 3.35 -1.85 -7.33
N THR A 277 2.75 -2.04 -8.51
CA THR A 277 1.29 -2.18 -8.60
C THR A 277 0.76 -3.15 -9.65
N GLY A 278 -0.37 -3.81 -9.39
CA GLY A 278 -1.08 -4.59 -10.40
C GLY A 278 -0.35 -5.83 -10.90
N ASN A 279 0.75 -6.25 -10.27
CA ASN A 279 1.51 -7.42 -10.71
C ASN A 279 0.80 -8.72 -10.30
N LEU A 280 0.88 -9.75 -11.14
CA LEU A 280 0.54 -11.13 -10.81
C LEU A 280 1.83 -11.87 -10.44
N ILE A 281 1.89 -12.42 -9.23
CA ILE A 281 3.08 -13.10 -8.71
C ILE A 281 2.74 -14.50 -8.20
N GLU A 282 3.25 -15.51 -8.90
CA GLU A 282 3.31 -16.88 -8.39
C GLU A 282 4.42 -16.97 -7.32
N VAL A 283 4.05 -16.88 -6.04
CA VAL A 283 5.00 -16.63 -4.95
C VAL A 283 5.58 -17.91 -4.34
N GLY A 284 5.12 -19.09 -4.77
CA GLY A 284 5.39 -20.37 -4.11
C GLY A 284 6.86 -20.71 -3.91
N ALA A 285 7.76 -20.19 -4.76
CA ALA A 285 9.20 -20.43 -4.65
C ALA A 285 10.01 -19.23 -4.14
N TYR A 286 9.32 -18.23 -3.58
CA TYR A 286 9.91 -17.03 -3.00
C TYR A 286 9.67 -16.98 -1.49
N PRO A 287 10.69 -16.61 -0.68
CA PRO A 287 10.45 -16.16 0.68
C PRO A 287 9.52 -14.95 0.73
N TYR A 288 9.73 -13.97 -0.18
CA TYR A 288 8.87 -12.80 -0.29
C TYR A 288 8.46 -12.48 -1.73
N GLY A 289 7.21 -12.06 -1.93
CA GLY A 289 6.80 -11.52 -3.23
C GLY A 289 7.44 -10.16 -3.49
N ILE A 290 7.32 -9.25 -2.53
CA ILE A 290 7.88 -7.90 -2.59
C ILE A 290 8.64 -7.63 -1.29
N LYS A 291 9.87 -7.13 -1.40
CA LYS A 291 10.70 -6.75 -0.25
C LYS A 291 11.21 -5.32 -0.39
N LEU A 292 10.96 -4.54 0.65
CA LEU A 292 11.46 -3.18 0.81
C LEU A 292 12.45 -3.19 1.97
N ASP A 293 13.71 -2.91 1.71
CA ASP A 293 14.75 -2.79 2.71
C ASP A 293 15.41 -1.42 2.55
N GLN A 294 15.44 -0.62 3.61
CA GLN A 294 16.02 0.73 3.56
C GLN A 294 15.35 1.63 2.51
N ALA A 295 14.08 1.34 2.22
CA ALA A 295 13.26 2.00 1.20
C ALA A 295 12.07 2.71 1.85
N GLN A 296 11.85 3.98 1.51
CA GLN A 296 10.88 4.86 2.17
C GLN A 296 9.88 5.43 1.18
N ASP A 297 8.69 5.81 1.65
CA ASP A 297 7.68 6.51 0.84
C ASP A 297 7.27 5.78 -0.44
N ASN A 298 7.40 4.45 -0.50
CA ASN A 298 7.00 3.66 -1.65
C ASN A 298 5.53 3.25 -1.57
N THR A 299 4.89 3.09 -2.72
CA THR A 299 3.52 2.57 -2.82
C THR A 299 3.55 1.14 -3.35
N VAL A 300 2.99 0.21 -2.59
CA VAL A 300 2.75 -1.17 -3.02
C VAL A 300 1.25 -1.40 -3.06
N ALA A 301 0.66 -1.52 -4.25
CA ALA A 301 -0.79 -1.51 -4.42
C ALA A 301 -1.28 -2.64 -5.31
N ALA A 302 -2.42 -3.27 -4.99
CA ALA A 302 -3.15 -4.15 -5.91
C ALA A 302 -2.32 -5.28 -6.57
N ASN A 303 -1.25 -5.74 -5.93
CA ASN A 303 -0.48 -6.89 -6.40
C ASN A 303 -1.18 -8.17 -5.96
N ASN A 304 -1.29 -9.13 -6.88
CA ASN A 304 -1.99 -10.38 -6.68
C ASN A 304 -0.98 -11.52 -6.55
N PHE A 305 -1.11 -12.31 -5.49
CA PHE A 305 -0.17 -13.37 -5.16
C PHE A 305 -0.86 -14.74 -5.17
N TYR A 306 -0.21 -15.72 -5.80
CA TYR A 306 -0.74 -17.06 -6.02
C TYR A 306 0.23 -18.15 -5.56
N ASP A 307 -0.33 -19.33 -5.30
CA ASP A 307 0.39 -20.58 -5.06
C ASP A 307 1.46 -20.53 -3.97
N GLN A 308 1.16 -19.84 -2.85
CA GLN A 308 2.04 -19.81 -1.69
C GLN A 308 2.40 -21.23 -1.22
N SER A 309 3.62 -21.42 -0.72
CA SER A 309 4.11 -22.70 -0.22
C SER A 309 4.83 -22.55 1.12
N GLY A 310 5.36 -23.64 1.69
CA GLY A 310 6.20 -23.57 2.89
C GLY A 310 7.50 -22.75 2.73
N THR A 311 7.89 -22.40 1.50
CA THR A 311 8.97 -21.44 1.24
C THR A 311 8.53 -19.99 1.50
N THR A 312 7.24 -19.67 1.31
CA THR A 312 6.72 -18.31 1.39
C THR A 312 6.59 -17.87 2.84
N ILE A 313 7.34 -16.82 3.21
CA ILE A 313 7.35 -16.25 4.56
C ILE A 313 6.37 -15.08 4.66
N ALA A 314 6.27 -14.24 3.63
CA ALA A 314 5.25 -13.20 3.50
C ALA A 314 5.10 -12.74 2.06
N TYR A 315 3.95 -12.19 1.67
CA TYR A 315 3.81 -11.62 0.34
C TYR A 315 4.56 -10.30 0.21
N ILE A 316 4.51 -9.46 1.25
CA ILE A 316 5.21 -8.18 1.33
C ILE A 316 6.04 -8.16 2.63
N TYR A 317 7.30 -7.72 2.54
CA TYR A 317 8.17 -7.54 3.70
C TYR A 317 8.83 -6.15 3.71
N ALA A 318 8.53 -5.37 4.76
CA ALA A 318 9.30 -4.18 5.12
C ALA A 318 10.44 -4.60 6.07
N ALA A 319 11.64 -4.75 5.52
CA ALA A 319 12.69 -5.61 6.06
C ALA A 319 13.60 -4.98 7.12
N SER A 320 13.53 -3.66 7.32
CA SER A 320 14.36 -2.94 8.29
C SER A 320 13.60 -1.77 8.91
N GLY A 321 14.14 -1.19 10.00
CA GLY A 321 13.58 0.03 10.59
C GLY A 321 13.63 1.26 9.69
N ALA A 322 14.37 1.19 8.58
CA ALA A 322 14.38 2.21 7.53
C ALA A 322 13.42 1.91 6.38
N ALA A 323 12.79 0.73 6.35
CA ALA A 323 11.66 0.45 5.48
C ALA A 323 10.38 1.03 6.10
N LYS A 324 10.21 2.35 5.99
CA LYS A 324 9.17 3.12 6.67
C LYS A 324 8.44 4.10 5.75
N TYR A 325 7.27 4.56 6.18
CA TYR A 325 6.38 5.46 5.44
C TYR A 325 5.90 4.90 4.10
N ASN A 326 6.05 3.59 3.89
CA ASN A 326 5.50 2.96 2.70
C ASN A 326 3.99 2.81 2.85
N HIS A 327 3.28 2.88 1.74
CA HIS A 327 1.85 2.69 1.64
C HIS A 327 1.53 1.36 0.97
N PHE A 328 0.88 0.46 1.70
CA PHE A 328 0.49 -0.86 1.23
C PHE A 328 -1.03 -0.93 1.07
N SER A 329 -1.51 -0.97 -0.17
CA SER A 329 -2.92 -1.21 -0.51
C SER A 329 -3.05 -2.61 -1.09
N LEU A 330 -3.60 -3.53 -0.31
CA LEU A 330 -3.44 -4.96 -0.59
C LEU A 330 -4.31 -5.42 -1.78
N GLY A 331 -3.73 -6.24 -2.66
CA GLY A 331 -4.46 -6.96 -3.71
C GLY A 331 -4.98 -8.32 -3.24
N TYR A 332 -5.14 -9.26 -4.16
CA TYR A 332 -5.52 -10.63 -3.84
C TYR A 332 -4.32 -11.44 -3.31
N GLY A 333 -4.54 -12.22 -2.25
CA GLY A 333 -3.59 -13.24 -1.79
C GLY A 333 -4.29 -14.59 -1.76
N TYR A 334 -3.75 -15.57 -2.49
CA TYR A 334 -4.33 -16.89 -2.60
C TYR A 334 -4.52 -17.54 -1.23
N ILE A 335 -5.69 -18.17 -1.07
CA ILE A 335 -6.13 -18.82 0.15
C ILE A 335 -5.93 -20.33 -0.01
N GLY A 336 -4.72 -20.81 0.18
CA GLY A 336 -4.45 -22.24 0.26
C GLY A 336 -3.21 -22.46 1.08
N GLY A 337 -3.31 -23.23 2.18
CA GLY A 337 -2.25 -23.48 3.16
C GLY A 337 -2.51 -22.90 4.55
N THR A 338 -1.46 -22.60 5.31
CA THR A 338 -1.47 -22.25 6.76
C THR A 338 -2.03 -20.86 7.07
N TRP A 339 -2.31 -20.04 6.06
CA TRP A 339 -2.55 -18.60 6.19
C TRP A 339 -4.04 -18.28 6.05
N PRO A 340 -4.68 -17.63 7.05
CA PRO A 340 -6.11 -17.33 7.04
C PRO A 340 -6.45 -16.19 6.07
N GLY A 341 -6.32 -16.45 4.77
CA GLY A 341 -6.79 -15.60 3.67
C GLY A 341 -6.13 -14.22 3.52
N GLY A 342 -5.93 -13.77 2.28
CA GLY A 342 -5.47 -12.42 1.97
C GLY A 342 -3.96 -12.22 2.01
N VAL A 343 -3.52 -10.99 1.68
CA VAL A 343 -2.10 -10.64 1.59
C VAL A 343 -1.55 -10.37 2.99
N HIS A 344 -0.67 -11.22 3.51
CA HIS A 344 0.09 -10.90 4.71
C HIS A 344 1.31 -10.02 4.40
N VAL A 345 1.43 -9.00 5.24
CA VAL A 345 2.54 -8.07 5.29
C VAL A 345 3.33 -8.34 6.56
N LYS A 346 4.65 -8.46 6.43
CA LYS A 346 5.58 -8.51 7.56
C LYS A 346 6.30 -7.16 7.67
N GLU A 347 6.41 -6.64 8.89
CA GLU A 347 7.23 -5.47 9.20
C GLU A 347 8.32 -5.87 10.19
N ALA A 348 9.58 -5.50 9.92
CA ALA A 348 10.66 -5.65 10.88
C ALA A 348 10.48 -4.70 12.08
N VAL A 349 9.91 -3.51 11.85
CA VAL A 349 9.50 -2.56 12.90
C VAL A 349 8.03 -2.20 12.67
N ALA A 350 7.16 -2.71 13.54
CA ALA A 350 5.71 -2.54 13.41
C ALA A 350 5.26 -1.07 13.46
N GLY A 351 4.25 -0.72 12.66
CA GLY A 351 3.59 0.59 12.70
C GLY A 351 4.37 1.72 12.04
N THR A 352 5.42 1.39 11.29
CA THR A 352 6.22 2.35 10.53
C THR A 352 5.70 2.55 9.11
N ASN A 353 4.83 1.66 8.61
CA ASN A 353 4.17 1.75 7.31
C ASN A 353 2.66 1.84 7.45
N THR A 354 1.97 2.33 6.40
CA THR A 354 0.51 2.31 6.32
C THR A 354 0.06 1.05 5.58
N ILE A 355 -0.84 0.27 6.19
CA ILE A 355 -1.44 -0.91 5.57
C ILE A 355 -2.95 -0.69 5.44
N VAL A 356 -3.46 -0.69 4.22
CA VAL A 356 -4.89 -0.64 3.87
C VAL A 356 -5.32 -2.01 3.35
N ASN A 357 -6.15 -2.71 4.11
CA ASN A 357 -6.66 -4.03 3.75
C ASN A 357 -8.19 -3.96 3.50
N ALA A 358 -8.64 -4.46 2.34
CA ALA A 358 -10.06 -4.59 2.01
C ALA A 358 -10.65 -5.97 2.39
N ALA A 359 -9.83 -6.95 2.76
CA ALA A 359 -10.29 -8.29 3.10
C ALA A 359 -10.80 -8.36 4.55
N ALA A 360 -12.13 -8.37 4.70
CA ALA A 360 -12.82 -8.64 5.95
C ALA A 360 -12.47 -10.07 6.43
N GLY A 361 -11.59 -10.19 7.43
CA GLY A 361 -11.31 -11.47 8.09
C GLY A 361 -9.85 -11.76 8.46
N VAL A 362 -8.89 -10.92 8.09
CA VAL A 362 -7.48 -11.18 8.41
C VAL A 362 -7.15 -10.64 9.81
N SER A 363 -6.75 -11.54 10.71
CA SER A 363 -6.16 -11.21 12.00
C SER A 363 -4.83 -10.48 11.75
N GLN A 364 -4.87 -9.16 11.62
CA GLN A 364 -3.66 -8.34 11.63
C GLN A 364 -2.96 -8.54 12.97
N HIS A 365 -1.65 -8.81 12.92
CA HIS A 365 -0.84 -8.91 14.13
C HIS A 365 -0.99 -7.66 15.00
N VAL A 366 -0.91 -7.88 16.32
CA VAL A 366 -0.96 -6.90 17.41
C VAL A 366 0.18 -5.89 17.26
N GLY A 367 0.03 -4.95 16.35
CA GLY A 367 1.00 -3.92 16.01
C GLY A 367 0.22 -2.72 15.50
N SER A 368 0.46 -1.56 16.12
CA SER A 368 -0.31 -0.34 15.94
C SER A 368 -0.52 0.00 14.46
N HIS A 369 -1.76 -0.05 13.97
CA HIS A 369 -2.12 0.50 12.67
C HIS A 369 -2.11 2.01 12.75
N THR A 370 -1.02 2.61 12.30
CA THR A 370 -0.89 4.06 12.12
C THR A 370 -1.51 4.41 10.76
N PHE A 371 -2.78 4.81 10.74
CA PHE A 371 -3.33 5.53 9.59
C PHE A 371 -2.76 6.95 9.56
N LEU A 372 -2.35 7.39 8.37
CA LEU A 372 -1.51 8.54 8.05
C LEU A 372 -1.66 9.80 8.94
N THR A 373 -0.51 10.32 9.33
CA THR A 373 -0.23 11.74 9.54
C THR A 373 -0.72 12.55 8.33
N GLY A 374 -1.90 13.15 8.45
CA GLY A 374 -2.51 13.95 7.37
C GLY A 374 -4.01 14.21 7.58
N MET A 375 -4.73 13.29 8.21
CA MET A 375 -6.02 13.62 8.81
C MET A 375 -5.77 14.25 10.17
N ARG A 376 -5.84 15.59 10.24
CA ARG A 376 -6.24 16.23 11.49
C ARG A 376 -7.59 15.63 11.85
N THR A 377 -7.70 15.15 13.08
CA THR A 377 -8.89 14.63 13.78
C THR A 377 -9.40 13.20 13.42
N ALA A 378 -9.35 12.34 14.46
CA ALA A 378 -10.02 11.04 14.66
C ALA A 378 -9.51 9.83 13.85
N ALA A 379 -8.66 8.99 14.46
CA ALA A 379 -8.29 7.67 13.96
C ALA A 379 -9.13 6.59 14.64
N ALA A 380 -9.85 5.75 13.87
CA ALA A 380 -10.42 4.51 14.37
C ALA A 380 -9.34 3.41 14.44
N VAL A 381 -8.97 2.96 15.64
CA VAL A 381 -8.01 1.87 15.88
C VAL A 381 -8.72 0.74 16.62
N ASN A 382 -8.87 -0.43 16.00
CA ASN A 382 -9.33 -1.61 16.71
C ASN A 382 -8.11 -2.35 17.30
N ARG A 383 -7.70 -2.03 18.54
CA ARG A 383 -6.55 -2.68 19.21
C ARG A 383 -6.92 -3.90 20.06
N GLY A 384 -8.07 -4.53 19.80
CA GLY A 384 -8.58 -5.65 20.61
C GLY A 384 -9.29 -5.20 21.90
N ALA A 385 -9.79 -6.18 22.67
CA ALA A 385 -10.66 -5.94 23.82
C ALA A 385 -10.00 -5.02 24.87
N GLY A 386 -10.64 -3.88 25.17
CA GLY A 386 -10.22 -2.94 26.22
C GLY A 386 -9.46 -1.69 25.75
N ALA A 387 -9.20 -1.54 24.45
CA ALA A 387 -8.56 -0.34 23.89
C ALA A 387 -9.59 0.66 23.30
N PRO A 388 -9.25 1.96 23.20
CA PRO A 388 -10.13 2.94 22.56
C PRO A 388 -10.31 2.58 21.08
N GLU A 389 -11.55 2.72 20.62
CA GLU A 389 -11.90 2.62 19.21
C GLU A 389 -11.39 3.84 18.45
N VAL A 390 -11.33 5.03 19.06
CA VAL A 390 -10.71 6.24 18.47
C VAL A 390 -9.73 6.93 19.43
N ILE A 391 -8.57 7.40 18.97
CA ILE A 391 -7.61 8.15 19.83
C ILE A 391 -7.45 9.60 19.33
N PHE A 392 -7.40 10.57 20.26
CA PHE A 392 -7.17 11.98 20.01
C PHE A 392 -5.78 12.42 20.53
N GLY A 393 -4.73 12.24 19.72
CA GLY A 393 -3.38 12.70 20.03
C GLY A 393 -2.29 11.67 19.69
N THR A 394 -1.01 12.04 19.89
CA THR A 394 0.16 11.19 19.57
C THR A 394 0.78 10.50 20.80
N ALA A 395 0.35 10.84 22.01
CA ALA A 395 0.87 10.24 23.24
C ALA A 395 0.16 8.90 23.54
N THR A 396 0.88 7.95 24.14
CA THR A 396 0.29 6.70 24.67
C THR A 396 -0.70 6.92 25.81
N THR A 397 -0.78 8.16 26.31
CA THR A 397 -1.71 8.68 27.31
C THR A 397 -2.75 9.66 26.72
N ALA A 398 -2.95 9.65 25.40
CA ALA A 398 -3.93 10.51 24.76
C ALA A 398 -5.37 10.03 25.05
N ALA A 399 -6.29 11.00 25.24
CA ALA A 399 -7.71 10.72 25.38
C ALA A 399 -8.27 10.00 24.14
N GLY A 400 -9.30 9.17 24.32
CA GLY A 400 -9.91 8.41 23.23
C GLY A 400 -11.42 8.23 23.36
N ILE A 401 -12.06 7.70 22.32
CA ILE A 401 -13.45 7.21 22.33
C ILE A 401 -13.41 5.69 22.43
N TYR A 402 -14.11 5.16 23.42
CA TYR A 402 -14.24 3.74 23.72
C TYR A 402 -15.69 3.30 23.47
N THR A 403 -15.93 2.02 23.23
CA THR A 403 -17.28 1.45 23.13
C THR A 403 -17.34 0.10 23.85
N GLY A 404 -18.50 -0.26 24.41
CA GLY A 404 -18.69 -1.59 25.01
C GLY A 404 -19.96 -1.77 25.84
N ALA A 405 -20.15 -2.99 26.31
CA ALA A 405 -21.22 -3.32 27.25
C ALA A 405 -20.77 -3.10 28.71
N GLY A 406 -21.70 -2.74 29.60
CA GLY A 406 -21.43 -2.40 31.00
C GLY A 406 -21.03 -0.94 31.23
N ALA A 407 -20.99 -0.52 32.50
CA ALA A 407 -20.47 0.80 32.85
C ALA A 407 -18.93 0.80 32.73
N PRO A 408 -18.31 1.91 32.26
CA PRO A 408 -16.86 1.97 32.13
C PRO A 408 -16.12 2.07 33.47
N GLU A 409 -16.79 2.57 34.52
CA GLU A 409 -16.24 2.68 35.87
C GLU A 409 -15.83 1.30 36.41
N GLY A 410 -14.56 1.17 36.82
CA GLY A 410 -13.97 -0.07 37.30
C GLY A 410 -13.53 -1.07 36.21
N ASN A 411 -13.93 -0.84 34.95
CA ASN A 411 -13.72 -1.79 33.85
C ASN A 411 -12.80 -1.26 32.75
N ILE A 412 -12.79 0.05 32.50
CA ILE A 412 -12.06 0.66 31.38
C ILE A 412 -11.03 1.65 31.89
N THR A 413 -9.75 1.34 31.66
CA THR A 413 -8.62 2.23 31.93
C THR A 413 -8.47 3.25 30.81
N ALA A 414 -8.53 4.55 31.12
CA ALA A 414 -8.39 5.61 30.13
C ALA A 414 -7.84 6.91 30.72
N PRO A 415 -7.17 7.75 29.91
CA PRO A 415 -6.79 9.11 30.30
C PRO A 415 -7.99 10.06 30.47
N THR A 416 -7.84 11.08 31.32
CA THR A 416 -8.84 12.16 31.47
C THR A 416 -9.12 12.85 30.12
N GLY A 417 -10.38 13.15 29.84
CA GLY A 417 -10.86 13.69 28.56
C GLY A 417 -11.38 12.64 27.57
N SER A 418 -11.27 11.35 27.90
CA SER A 418 -11.80 10.26 27.08
C SER A 418 -13.33 10.20 27.11
N LEU A 419 -13.95 9.62 26.07
CA LEU A 419 -15.38 9.32 25.98
C LEU A 419 -15.62 7.81 25.95
N TYR A 420 -16.73 7.34 26.52
CA TYR A 420 -17.16 5.94 26.41
C TYR A 420 -18.61 5.86 25.94
N LEU A 421 -18.84 5.15 24.85
CA LEU A 421 -20.15 4.89 24.24
C LEU A 421 -20.64 3.51 24.71
N ARG A 422 -21.56 3.51 25.67
CA ARG A 422 -22.07 2.27 26.25
C ARG A 422 -23.14 1.66 25.33
N THR A 423 -22.85 0.51 24.73
CA THR A 423 -23.76 -0.22 23.83
C THR A 423 -24.93 -0.88 24.55
N SER A 424 -24.79 -1.07 25.87
CA SER A 424 -25.84 -1.54 26.79
C SER A 424 -26.38 -0.41 27.68
N GLY A 425 -26.18 0.84 27.26
CA GLY A 425 -26.59 2.01 28.03
C GLY A 425 -28.10 2.16 27.99
N ASP A 426 -28.67 2.61 29.11
CA ASP A 426 -30.04 3.08 29.18
C ASP A 426 -30.04 4.62 29.25
N TYR A 427 -31.22 5.24 29.38
CA TYR A 427 -31.39 6.67 29.51
C TYR A 427 -30.41 7.29 30.51
N GLY A 428 -29.60 8.25 30.05
CA GLY A 428 -28.62 8.93 30.89
C GLY A 428 -27.30 8.20 31.11
N THR A 429 -27.12 7.01 30.53
CA THR A 429 -25.91 6.19 30.71
C THR A 429 -25.32 5.70 29.39
N THR A 430 -25.77 6.24 28.26
CA THR A 430 -25.27 5.87 26.93
C THR A 430 -23.90 6.45 26.63
N VAL A 431 -23.56 7.62 27.19
CA VAL A 431 -22.27 8.29 26.97
C VAL A 431 -21.65 8.61 28.31
N TYR A 432 -20.35 8.39 28.47
CA TYR A 432 -19.56 8.83 29.62
C TYR A 432 -18.38 9.68 29.17
N VAL A 433 -17.93 10.56 30.04
CA VAL A 433 -16.67 11.30 29.92
C VAL A 433 -15.75 10.94 31.10
N LYS A 434 -14.46 10.82 30.84
CA LYS A 434 -13.44 10.64 31.87
C LYS A 434 -13.05 12.00 32.43
N GLU A 435 -13.41 12.29 33.67
CA GLU A 435 -13.15 13.62 34.28
C GLU A 435 -11.97 13.60 35.26
N ALA A 436 -11.62 12.43 35.79
CA ALA A 436 -10.52 12.27 36.74
C ALA A 436 -9.88 10.87 36.65
N GLY A 437 -8.74 10.69 37.31
CA GLY A 437 -8.03 9.40 37.39
C GLY A 437 -7.32 9.07 36.08
N ASP A 438 -6.27 9.81 35.76
CA ASP A 438 -5.48 9.62 34.54
C ASP A 438 -4.89 8.20 34.48
N ALA A 439 -5.06 7.55 33.33
CA ALA A 439 -4.70 6.14 33.12
C ALA A 439 -5.22 5.17 34.20
N ALA A 440 -6.41 5.44 34.78
CA ALA A 440 -7.05 4.58 35.77
C ALA A 440 -8.43 4.08 35.32
N THR A 441 -9.01 3.10 36.02
CA THR A 441 -10.36 2.58 35.76
C THR A 441 -11.48 3.42 36.40
N THR A 442 -11.14 4.39 37.26
CA THR A 442 -12.08 5.20 38.03
C THR A 442 -12.18 6.64 37.54
N GLY A 443 -13.29 7.34 37.78
CA GLY A 443 -13.48 8.75 37.39
C GLY A 443 -14.24 8.96 36.07
N TRP A 444 -15.02 7.97 35.65
CA TRP A 444 -15.98 8.09 34.55
C TRP A 444 -17.30 8.69 35.02
N VAL A 445 -17.77 9.73 34.33
CA VAL A 445 -19.02 10.42 34.62
C VAL A 445 -19.98 10.28 33.44
N PRO A 446 -21.21 9.79 33.63
CA PRO A 446 -22.17 9.71 32.54
C PRO A 446 -22.59 11.10 32.05
N LEU A 447 -22.40 11.35 30.75
CA LEU A 447 -22.99 12.46 30.01
C LEU A 447 -24.46 12.14 29.70
N GLY A 448 -25.27 12.01 30.75
CA GLY A 448 -26.70 11.89 30.56
C GLY A 448 -27.28 13.18 29.97
N PRO A 449 -28.41 13.12 29.23
CA PRO A 449 -29.01 14.32 28.70
C PRO A 449 -29.40 15.24 29.87
N TYR A 450 -28.73 16.38 29.96
CA TYR A 450 -29.40 17.62 30.37
C TYR A 450 -30.40 18.08 29.27
N ALA A 451 -31.03 17.14 28.53
CA ALA A 451 -31.92 17.45 27.42
C ALA A 451 -33.37 17.44 27.91
N ALA A 452 -34.01 18.60 27.72
CA ALA A 452 -35.43 18.88 27.83
C ALA A 452 -36.09 18.39 29.13
N THR A 453 -36.40 19.33 30.02
CA THR A 453 -37.43 19.20 31.05
C THR A 453 -38.68 18.59 30.43
N ALA A 454 -38.87 17.27 30.58
CA ALA A 454 -40.15 16.65 30.28
C ALA A 454 -41.18 17.33 31.18
N LEU A 455 -42.01 18.18 30.58
CA LEU A 455 -43.13 18.82 31.26
C LEU A 455 -44.18 17.74 31.49
N THR A 456 -44.15 17.11 32.66
CA THR A 456 -45.13 16.08 33.02
C THR A 456 -46.41 16.78 33.48
N ARG A 457 -47.41 16.91 32.61
CA ARG A 457 -48.73 17.46 32.97
C ARG A 457 -49.62 16.37 33.58
N ARG A 458 -50.21 16.61 34.75
CA ARG A 458 -51.06 15.66 35.48
C ARG A 458 -52.39 16.29 35.88
N THR A 459 -53.47 15.53 35.84
CA THR A 459 -54.83 15.97 36.18
C THR A 459 -55.41 15.23 37.40
N SER A 460 -54.59 14.42 38.08
CA SER A 460 -54.94 13.63 39.27
C SER A 460 -53.69 13.43 40.14
N ALA A 461 -53.85 12.85 41.34
CA ALA A 461 -52.70 12.50 42.20
C ALA A 461 -51.64 11.68 41.44
N TYR A 462 -50.36 11.94 41.72
CA TYR A 462 -49.24 11.35 40.99
C TYR A 462 -48.00 11.22 41.87
N THR A 463 -47.34 10.06 41.81
CA THR A 463 -46.02 9.86 42.41
C THR A 463 -44.95 10.13 41.36
N MET A 464 -44.01 11.02 41.66
CA MET A 464 -42.94 11.36 40.73
C MET A 464 -42.03 10.15 40.48
N THR A 465 -41.44 10.11 39.29
CA THR A 465 -40.43 9.12 38.88
C THR A 465 -39.04 9.76 38.84
N THR A 466 -38.01 8.93 38.68
CA THR A 466 -36.64 9.42 38.48
C THR A 466 -36.46 10.18 37.17
N LEU A 467 -37.43 10.19 36.26
CA LEU A 467 -37.38 10.95 35.00
C LEU A 467 -38.02 12.35 35.12
N ASP A 468 -38.84 12.59 36.14
CA ASP A 468 -39.55 13.88 36.28
C ASP A 468 -38.60 15.01 36.72
N ARG A 469 -38.74 16.17 36.07
CA ARG A 469 -38.05 17.42 36.43
C ARG A 469 -39.00 18.59 36.62
N THR A 470 -40.01 18.74 35.75
CA THR A 470 -41.08 19.73 35.90
C THR A 470 -42.42 19.05 35.83
N ILE A 471 -43.18 19.10 36.92
CA ILE A 471 -44.52 18.51 37.01
C ILE A 471 -45.53 19.64 37.10
N VAL A 472 -46.43 19.73 36.13
CA VAL A 472 -47.52 20.71 36.12
C VAL A 472 -48.83 20.01 36.44
N PHE A 473 -49.48 20.44 37.52
CA PHE A 473 -50.79 19.91 37.87
C PHE A 473 -51.90 20.80 37.34
N ASP A 474 -52.82 20.18 36.60
CA ASP A 474 -54.04 20.72 36.02
C ASP A 474 -55.28 19.87 36.42
N SER A 475 -55.39 19.52 37.71
CA SER A 475 -56.52 18.79 38.31
C SER A 475 -57.63 19.74 38.80
N ALA A 476 -58.88 19.48 38.40
CA ALA A 476 -60.06 20.22 38.89
C ALA A 476 -60.39 19.99 40.38
N ALA A 477 -59.78 18.99 41.01
CA ALA A 477 -59.88 18.70 42.45
C ALA A 477 -58.49 18.75 43.10
N GLY A 478 -58.40 19.12 44.38
CA GLY A 478 -57.14 19.15 45.11
C GLY A 478 -56.37 17.84 44.96
N ALA A 479 -55.18 17.89 44.35
CA ALA A 479 -54.37 16.72 44.03
C ALA A 479 -53.08 16.71 44.87
N THR A 480 -52.55 15.52 45.12
CA THR A 480 -51.25 15.35 45.78
C THR A 480 -50.21 14.87 44.78
N VAL A 481 -49.08 15.56 44.72
CA VAL A 481 -47.85 15.00 44.15
C VAL A 481 -47.03 14.38 45.27
N THR A 482 -46.63 13.13 45.10
CA THR A 482 -45.74 12.45 46.03
C THR A 482 -44.34 12.43 45.43
N LEU A 483 -43.41 13.14 46.05
CA LEU A 483 -41.99 13.08 45.73
C LEU A 483 -41.43 11.70 46.09
N LEU A 484 -40.36 11.26 45.43
CA LEU A 484 -39.67 10.03 45.81
C LEU A 484 -39.10 10.13 47.24
N ASP A 485 -38.80 8.97 47.84
CA ASP A 485 -38.02 8.94 49.08
C ASP A 485 -36.67 9.62 48.78
N PRO A 486 -36.29 10.69 49.51
CA PRO A 486 -35.05 11.42 49.27
C PRO A 486 -33.80 10.52 49.31
N ALA A 487 -33.83 9.39 50.02
CA ALA A 487 -32.73 8.42 50.07
C ALA A 487 -32.54 7.62 48.76
N THR A 488 -33.58 7.57 47.91
CA THR A 488 -33.56 6.89 46.60
C THR A 488 -33.64 7.87 45.42
N ALA A 489 -33.97 9.13 45.70
CA ALA A 489 -34.04 10.19 44.70
C ALA A 489 -32.63 10.65 44.28
N PRO A 490 -32.45 11.15 43.05
CA PRO A 490 -31.18 11.74 42.63
C PRO A 490 -30.81 12.98 43.49
N VAL A 491 -29.79 12.83 44.34
CA VAL A 491 -29.28 13.89 45.23
C VAL A 491 -28.78 15.09 44.42
N GLY A 492 -29.06 16.31 44.88
CA GLY A 492 -28.62 17.55 44.24
C GLY A 492 -29.43 17.94 43.00
N ARG A 493 -30.43 17.14 42.60
CA ARG A 493 -31.25 17.43 41.42
C ARG A 493 -32.52 18.22 41.77
N PRO A 494 -32.72 19.42 41.20
CA PRO A 494 -33.95 20.18 41.41
C PRO A 494 -35.14 19.54 40.67
N VAL A 495 -36.28 19.48 41.35
CA VAL A 495 -37.58 19.11 40.81
C VAL A 495 -38.54 20.27 41.06
N THR A 496 -39.22 20.73 40.01
CA THR A 496 -40.16 21.84 40.07
C THR A 496 -41.59 21.33 39.93
N VAL A 497 -42.43 21.58 40.93
CA VAL A 497 -43.87 21.31 40.90
C VAL A 497 -44.60 22.63 40.73
N LYS A 498 -45.48 22.73 39.73
CA LYS A 498 -46.31 23.91 39.48
C LYS A 498 -47.79 23.55 39.60
N ASN A 499 -48.52 24.30 40.43
CA ASN A 499 -49.97 24.26 40.41
C ASN A 499 -50.51 25.26 39.40
N VAL A 500 -51.27 24.81 38.40
CA VAL A 500 -52.03 25.72 37.51
C VAL A 500 -53.54 25.70 37.81
N ASN A 501 -53.97 24.87 38.79
CA ASN A 501 -55.38 24.72 39.18
C ASN A 501 -55.87 25.80 40.10
N ALA A 502 -57.16 26.11 39.98
CA ALA A 502 -57.85 27.01 40.90
C ALA A 502 -57.82 26.50 42.36
N THR A 503 -57.80 25.18 42.58
CA THR A 503 -57.73 24.58 43.92
C THR A 503 -56.28 24.41 44.39
N SER A 504 -56.04 24.52 45.69
CA SER A 504 -54.74 24.20 46.27
C SER A 504 -54.37 22.72 46.03
N MET A 505 -53.07 22.48 45.84
CA MET A 505 -52.51 21.13 45.72
C MET A 505 -51.49 20.88 46.82
N THR A 506 -51.18 19.61 47.07
CA THR A 506 -50.22 19.19 48.09
C THR A 506 -48.99 18.57 47.44
N VAL A 507 -47.81 19.06 47.77
CA VAL A 507 -46.53 18.38 47.53
C VAL A 507 -46.19 17.61 48.80
N ALA A 508 -46.13 16.30 48.72
CA ALA A 508 -45.80 15.42 49.84
C ALA A 508 -44.52 14.64 49.54
N THR A 509 -43.74 14.29 50.55
CA THR A 509 -42.61 13.37 50.38
C THR A 509 -43.05 11.92 50.60
N ALA A 510 -42.48 10.98 49.85
CA ALA A 510 -42.52 9.57 50.20
C ALA A 510 -41.47 9.25 51.29
N GLY A 511 -41.62 8.08 51.91
CA GLY A 511 -40.72 7.56 52.94
C GLY A 511 -41.14 7.96 54.35
N THR A 512 -40.82 7.09 55.31
CA THR A 512 -41.11 7.32 56.73
C THR A 512 -40.19 8.41 57.30
N SER A 513 -40.78 9.40 57.98
CA SER A 513 -40.05 10.50 58.64
C SER A 513 -39.22 11.39 57.70
N LYS A 514 -39.58 11.44 56.42
CA LYS A 514 -38.98 12.35 55.42
C LYS A 514 -39.71 13.68 55.44
N THR A 515 -39.02 14.77 55.14
CA THR A 515 -39.60 16.12 55.17
C THR A 515 -39.18 16.97 53.97
N ILE A 516 -39.93 18.05 53.73
CA ILE A 516 -39.65 19.17 52.85
C ILE A 516 -39.46 20.40 53.76
N ASP A 517 -38.23 20.88 53.93
CA ASP A 517 -37.87 21.91 54.92
C ASP A 517 -38.45 21.66 56.34
N GLY A 518 -38.39 20.42 56.82
CA GLY A 518 -38.91 20.04 58.14
C GLY A 518 -40.43 19.82 58.22
N ALA A 519 -41.18 20.01 57.14
CA ALA A 519 -42.61 19.69 57.06
C ALA A 519 -42.87 18.44 56.21
N ALA A 520 -43.90 17.64 56.53
CA ALA A 520 -44.23 16.45 55.72
C ALA A 520 -44.81 16.81 54.34
N THR A 521 -45.39 18.01 54.21
CA THR A 521 -46.05 18.48 52.99
C THR A 521 -45.92 19.98 52.81
N VAL A 522 -45.98 20.45 51.56
CA VAL A 522 -46.09 21.86 51.17
C VAL A 522 -47.37 22.03 50.35
N ALA A 523 -48.23 22.99 50.75
CA ALA A 523 -49.39 23.36 49.96
C ALA A 523 -49.00 24.40 48.89
N LEU A 524 -49.52 24.23 47.66
CA LEU A 524 -49.36 25.20 46.59
C LEU A 524 -50.72 25.71 46.14
N ALA A 525 -50.97 27.02 46.32
CA ALA A 525 -52.12 27.70 45.75
C ALA A 525 -52.00 27.80 44.22
N GLN A 526 -53.06 28.27 43.56
CA GLN A 526 -53.06 28.47 42.11
C GLN A 526 -51.85 29.35 41.69
N TRP A 527 -51.18 28.93 40.62
CA TRP A 527 -49.99 29.57 40.07
C TRP A 527 -48.76 29.57 40.98
N GLN A 528 -48.77 28.87 42.12
CA GLN A 528 -47.58 28.69 42.91
C GLN A 528 -46.71 27.53 42.41
N THR A 529 -45.41 27.67 42.64
CA THR A 529 -44.39 26.70 42.28
C THR A 529 -43.63 26.28 43.54
N CYS A 530 -43.25 25.02 43.65
CA CYS A 530 -42.28 24.52 44.62
C CYS A 530 -41.13 23.89 43.86
N THR A 531 -39.92 24.44 44.00
CA THR A 531 -38.71 23.75 43.56
C THR A 531 -38.04 23.13 44.78
N VAL A 532 -37.74 21.84 44.69
CA VAL A 532 -37.12 21.07 45.77
C VAL A 532 -35.91 20.30 45.26
N VAL A 533 -34.90 20.12 46.12
CA VAL A 533 -33.71 19.32 45.88
C VAL A 533 -33.57 18.30 47.00
N SER A 534 -33.29 17.04 46.68
CA SER A 534 -32.97 16.03 47.69
C SER A 534 -31.52 16.21 48.15
N ASP A 535 -31.27 16.20 49.46
CA ASP A 535 -29.93 16.11 50.06
C ASP A 535 -29.54 14.66 50.42
N GLY A 536 -30.37 13.68 50.02
CA GLY A 536 -30.22 12.26 50.37
C GLY A 536 -30.91 11.86 51.67
N THR A 537 -31.34 12.82 52.50
CA THR A 537 -32.03 12.59 53.77
C THR A 537 -33.43 13.20 53.78
N ASN A 538 -33.57 14.42 53.28
CA ASN A 538 -34.79 15.23 53.18
C ASN A 538 -34.84 15.96 51.83
N TRP A 539 -35.97 16.61 51.56
CA TRP A 539 -36.13 17.57 50.50
C TRP A 539 -35.93 18.99 51.03
N LEU A 540 -35.18 19.81 50.30
CA LEU A 540 -34.93 21.21 50.62
C LEU A 540 -35.59 22.08 49.54
N ARG A 541 -36.32 23.12 49.91
CA ARG A 541 -36.80 24.11 48.93
C ARG A 541 -35.66 25.03 48.52
N VAL A 542 -35.57 25.35 47.22
CA VAL A 542 -34.51 26.17 46.62
C VAL A 542 -35.04 27.28 45.74
#